data_AF-A0A6G3WLC5-F1
#
_entry.id   AF-A0A6G3WLC5-F1
#
_cell.length_a   1.000
_cell.length_b   1.000
_cell.length_c   1.000
_cell.angle_alpha   90.00
_cell.angle_beta   90.00
_cell.angle_gamma   90.00
#
_symmetry.space_group_name_H-M   'P 1'
#
loop_
_entity.id
_entity.type
_entity.pdbx_description
1 polymer ?
#
loop_
_entity_poly.entity_id
_entity_poly.type
_entity_poly.pdbx_seq_one_letter_code
_entity_poly.pdbx_strand_id
1 'polypeptide(L)'
;AAIGHRVVHGGLRFSAPTVITDEVLEEIERLVPVAPLHNPANITGILTARALRPDLPQVAVFDTAFHTTMPEAAARYAIDVETADAHRIRRYGFHGTSHA
;
A
#
# COMPACT_ATOMS: atom_id res chain seq x y z
N ALA A 1 20.89 7.27 7.86
CA ALA A 1 20.18 7.75 6.66
C ALA A 1 19.26 6.64 6.15
N ALA A 2 18.20 6.97 5.40
CA ALA A 2 17.24 6.00 4.85
C ALA A 2 16.61 6.56 3.56
N ILE A 3 15.93 5.70 2.80
CA ILE A 3 15.14 6.10 1.61
C ILE A 3 13.67 5.86 1.91
N GLY A 4 12.83 6.89 1.73
CA GLY A 4 11.38 6.79 1.86
C GLY A 4 10.72 6.67 0.50
N HIS A 5 9.82 5.68 0.36
CA HIS A 5 9.02 5.46 -0.84
C HIS A 5 7.55 5.73 -0.52
N ARG A 6 6.95 6.68 -1.23
CA ARG A 6 5.49 6.79 -1.25
C ARG A 6 4.93 5.64 -2.08
N VAL A 7 4.03 4.86 -1.48
CA VAL A 7 3.32 3.77 -2.14
C VAL A 7 1.83 4.07 -2.10
N VAL A 8 1.16 4.05 -3.25
CA VAL A 8 -0.24 4.50 -3.30
C VAL A 8 -1.18 3.58 -2.54
N HIS A 9 -1.05 2.25 -2.68
CA HIS A 9 -2.01 1.33 -2.11
C HIS A 9 -1.34 0.26 -1.24
N GLY A 10 -1.60 0.30 0.07
CA GLY A 10 -1.11 -0.67 1.07
C GLY A 10 -2.13 -1.74 1.46
N GLY A 11 -3.35 -1.69 0.91
CA GLY A 11 -4.40 -2.65 1.23
C GLY A 11 -4.82 -2.53 2.69
N LEU A 12 -5.13 -3.67 3.33
CA LEU A 12 -5.50 -3.72 4.75
C LEU A 12 -4.33 -4.10 5.67
N ARG A 13 -3.26 -4.65 5.10
CA ARG A 13 -2.12 -5.16 5.88
C ARG A 13 -1.23 -4.02 6.40
N PHE A 14 -1.05 -2.97 5.61
CA PHE A 14 -0.14 -1.89 5.94
C PHE A 14 -0.90 -0.67 6.52
N SER A 15 -0.84 -0.53 7.84
CA SER A 15 -1.44 0.57 8.61
C SER A 15 -0.42 1.61 9.12
N ALA A 16 0.86 1.41 8.85
CA ALA A 16 1.95 2.30 9.28
C ALA A 16 3.14 2.25 8.30
N PRO A 17 4.06 3.24 8.33
CA PRO A 17 5.33 3.16 7.62
C PRO A 17 6.06 1.84 7.94
N THR A 18 6.50 1.14 6.90
CA THR A 18 7.04 -0.22 7.03
C THR A 18 8.39 -0.33 6.35
N VAL A 19 9.39 -0.90 7.03
CA VAL A 19 10.70 -1.21 6.43
C VAL A 19 10.49 -2.24 5.32
N ILE A 20 11.05 -1.97 4.13
CA ILE A 20 10.88 -2.81 2.96
C ILE A 20 11.75 -4.06 3.10
N THR A 21 11.09 -5.21 3.20
CA THR A 21 11.65 -6.56 2.99
C THR A 21 11.15 -7.14 1.67
N ASP A 22 11.65 -8.30 1.28
CA ASP A 22 11.13 -9.02 0.11
C ASP A 22 9.64 -9.37 0.29
N GLU A 23 9.22 -9.77 1.51
CA GLU A 23 7.81 -10.05 1.83
C GLU A 23 6.91 -8.81 1.73
N VAL A 24 7.45 -7.64 2.07
CA VAL A 24 6.73 -6.36 1.88
C VAL A 24 6.57 -6.06 0.39
N LEU A 25 7.60 -6.31 -0.41
CA LEU A 25 7.55 -6.08 -1.85
C LEU A 25 6.55 -7.02 -2.54
N GLU A 26 6.57 -8.31 -2.20
CA GLU A 26 5.60 -9.30 -2.68
C GLU A 26 4.15 -8.89 -2.36
N GLU A 27 3.92 -8.35 -1.16
CA GLU A 27 2.60 -7.88 -0.78
C GLU A 27 2.17 -6.62 -1.57
N ILE A 28 3.09 -5.69 -1.84
CA ILE A 28 2.79 -4.53 -2.71
C ILE A 28 2.46 -5.00 -4.13
N GLU A 29 3.15 -6.02 -4.63
CA GLU A 29 2.88 -6.64 -5.94
C GLU A 29 1.51 -7.32 -5.97
N ARG A 30 1.15 -8.07 -4.92
CA ARG A 30 -0.18 -8.68 -4.77
C ARG A 30 -1.32 -7.64 -4.81
N LEU A 31 -1.03 -6.40 -4.43
CA LEU A 31 -1.96 -5.27 -4.42
C LEU A 31 -2.00 -4.47 -5.74
N VAL A 32 -1.19 -4.83 -6.76
CA VAL A 32 -1.26 -4.20 -8.09
C VAL A 32 -2.69 -4.17 -8.66
N PRO A 33 -3.54 -5.22 -8.55
CA PRO A 33 -4.90 -5.17 -9.08
C PRO A 33 -5.78 -4.05 -8.52
N VAL A 34 -5.52 -3.55 -7.31
CA VAL A 34 -6.30 -2.44 -6.70
C VAL A 34 -5.66 -1.06 -6.91
N ALA A 35 -4.46 -1.00 -7.51
CA ALA A 35 -3.82 0.25 -7.92
C ALA A 35 -2.87 0.05 -9.13
N PRO A 36 -3.37 -0.45 -10.27
CA PRO A 36 -2.53 -0.95 -11.36
C PRO A 36 -1.71 0.13 -12.06
N LEU A 37 -2.16 1.39 -12.01
CA LEU A 37 -1.45 2.52 -12.61
C LEU A 37 -0.37 3.13 -11.70
N HIS A 38 -0.31 2.73 -10.41
CA HIS A 38 0.57 3.38 -9.44
C HIS A 38 1.53 2.40 -8.75
N ASN A 39 1.02 1.30 -8.19
CA ASN A 39 1.84 0.36 -7.44
C ASN A 39 3.01 -0.22 -8.27
N PRO A 40 2.86 -0.58 -9.56
CA PRO A 40 4.00 -1.01 -10.38
C PRO A 40 5.13 0.03 -10.51
N ALA A 41 4.76 1.31 -10.65
CA ALA A 41 5.74 2.39 -10.70
C ALA A 41 6.42 2.59 -9.33
N ASN A 42 5.67 2.43 -8.22
CA ASN A 42 6.23 2.47 -6.88
C ASN A 42 7.24 1.33 -6.65
N ILE A 43 6.88 0.09 -7.05
CA ILE A 43 7.77 -1.08 -7.02
C ILE A 43 9.04 -0.82 -7.82
N THR A 44 8.91 -0.27 -9.02
CA THR A 44 10.06 0.08 -9.88
C THR A 44 11.01 1.03 -9.16
N GLY A 45 10.48 2.06 -8.48
CA GLY A 45 11.29 2.99 -7.68
C GLY A 45 12.01 2.32 -6.51
N ILE A 46 11.34 1.41 -5.80
CA ILE A 46 11.92 0.62 -4.71
C ILE A 46 13.09 -0.25 -5.21
N LEU A 47 12.84 -1.04 -6.26
CA LEU A 47 13.86 -1.93 -6.84
C LEU A 47 15.08 -1.15 -7.37
N THR A 48 14.82 -0.02 -8.03
CA THR A 48 15.88 0.88 -8.51
C THR A 48 16.73 1.41 -7.35
N ALA A 49 16.08 1.89 -6.28
CA ALA A 49 16.79 2.36 -5.10
C ALA A 49 17.59 1.25 -4.41
N ARG A 50 17.06 0.01 -4.35
CA ARG A 50 17.78 -1.14 -3.75
C ARG A 50 19.04 -1.48 -4.53
N ALA A 51 18.97 -1.43 -5.86
CA ALA A 51 20.12 -1.67 -6.72
C ALA A 51 21.19 -0.57 -6.56
N LEU A 52 20.79 0.70 -6.47
CA LEU A 52 21.73 1.83 -6.36
C LEU A 52 22.34 1.99 -4.97
N ARG A 53 21.57 1.71 -3.90
CA ARG A 53 21.95 1.92 -2.50
C ARG A 53 21.54 0.73 -1.62
N PRO A 54 22.16 -0.44 -1.81
CA PRO A 54 21.86 -1.63 -1.02
C PRO A 54 22.23 -1.50 0.47
N ASP A 55 23.08 -0.52 0.80
CA ASP A 55 23.54 -0.22 2.16
C ASP A 55 22.52 0.56 3.01
N LEU A 56 21.50 1.16 2.40
CA LEU A 56 20.53 2.00 3.10
C LEU A 56 19.21 1.26 3.34
N PRO A 57 18.63 1.34 4.56
CA PRO A 57 17.29 0.86 4.80
C PRO A 57 16.28 1.69 3.99
N GLN A 58 15.28 1.00 3.44
CA GLN A 58 14.19 1.63 2.70
C GLN A 58 12.87 1.42 3.43
N VAL A 59 12.01 2.42 3.38
CA VAL A 59 10.71 2.43 4.08
C VAL A 59 9.60 2.77 3.10
N ALA A 60 8.55 1.97 3.06
CA ALA A 60 7.33 2.26 2.34
C ALA A 60 6.36 3.03 3.25
N VAL A 61 5.82 4.14 2.74
CA VAL A 61 4.77 4.95 3.37
C VAL A 61 3.54 4.88 2.49
N PHE A 62 2.44 4.36 3.01
CA PHE A 62 1.26 4.03 2.23
C PHE A 62 0.18 5.12 2.33
N ASP A 63 -0.32 5.60 1.19
CA ASP A 63 -1.37 6.62 1.14
C ASP A 63 -2.71 6.13 1.74
N THR A 64 -2.91 4.82 1.82
CA THR A 64 -4.09 4.18 2.42
C THR A 64 -3.95 3.96 3.93
N ALA A 65 -2.74 4.05 4.51
CA ALA A 65 -2.48 3.60 5.89
C ALA A 65 -3.29 4.35 6.94
N PHE A 66 -3.40 5.68 6.83
CA PHE A 66 -4.17 6.49 7.79
C PHE A 66 -5.63 6.03 7.91
N HIS A 67 -6.21 5.55 6.82
CA HIS A 67 -7.62 5.21 6.72
C HIS A 67 -7.94 3.77 7.18
N THR A 68 -6.95 2.97 7.60
CA THR A 68 -7.19 1.58 8.01
C THR A 68 -8.00 1.44 9.29
N THR A 69 -8.17 2.52 10.06
CA THR A 69 -9.00 2.58 11.28
C THR A 69 -10.48 2.88 10.98
N MET A 70 -10.86 3.03 9.71
CA MET A 70 -12.24 3.26 9.30
C MET A 70 -13.16 2.12 9.77
N PRO A 71 -14.27 2.41 10.48
CA PRO A 71 -15.22 1.39 10.90
C PRO A 71 -15.79 0.61 9.72
N GLU A 72 -16.13 -0.67 9.92
CA GLU A 72 -16.62 -1.53 8.83
C GLU A 72 -17.86 -0.98 8.14
N ALA A 73 -18.77 -0.35 8.90
CA ALA A 73 -19.97 0.30 8.35
C ALA A 73 -19.66 1.47 7.39
N ALA A 74 -18.49 2.09 7.50
CA ALA A 74 -18.04 3.15 6.60
C ALA A 74 -17.14 2.61 5.46
N ALA A 75 -16.54 1.43 5.66
CA ALA A 75 -15.60 0.84 4.72
C ALA A 75 -16.26 -0.14 3.73
N ARG A 76 -17.25 -0.92 4.17
CA ARG A 76 -17.93 -1.94 3.36
C ARG A 76 -19.06 -1.32 2.53
N TYR A 77 -19.05 -1.60 1.23
CA TYR A 77 -20.15 -1.25 0.33
C TYR A 77 -21.30 -2.26 0.43
N ALA A 78 -22.53 -1.80 0.20
CA ALA A 78 -23.73 -2.64 0.16
C ALA A 78 -23.90 -3.34 -1.19
N ILE A 79 -22.93 -4.18 -1.55
CA ILE A 79 -22.91 -5.04 -2.76
C ILE A 79 -22.75 -6.50 -2.34
N ASP A 80 -22.77 -7.43 -3.31
CA ASP A 80 -22.53 -8.85 -3.05
C ASP A 80 -21.19 -9.08 -2.32
N VAL A 81 -21.25 -9.80 -1.20
CA VAL A 81 -20.12 -9.96 -0.27
C VAL A 81 -19.02 -10.79 -0.89
N GLU A 82 -19.37 -11.89 -1.56
CA GLU A 82 -18.38 -12.80 -2.16
C GLU A 82 -17.62 -12.10 -3.28
N THR A 83 -18.33 -11.36 -4.14
CA THR A 83 -17.74 -10.54 -5.19
C THR A 83 -16.85 -9.44 -4.61
N ALA A 84 -17.32 -8.73 -3.58
CA ALA A 84 -16.54 -7.68 -2.95
C ALA A 84 -15.24 -8.21 -2.36
N ASP A 85 -15.30 -9.32 -1.62
CA ASP A 85 -14.14 -9.90 -0.96
C ASP A 85 -13.15 -10.50 -1.99
N ALA A 86 -13.65 -11.20 -3.03
CA ALA A 86 -12.82 -11.76 -4.10
C ALA A 86 -12.03 -10.69 -4.87
N HIS A 87 -12.64 -9.53 -5.09
CA HIS A 87 -12.03 -8.40 -5.80
C HIS A 87 -11.45 -7.32 -4.88
N ARG A 88 -11.52 -7.50 -3.55
CA ARG A 88 -11.02 -6.56 -2.53
C ARG A 88 -11.70 -5.18 -2.64
N ILE A 89 -12.98 -5.16 -2.99
CA ILE A 89 -13.76 -3.94 -3.15
C ILE A 89 -14.21 -3.45 -1.78
N ARG A 90 -13.61 -2.35 -1.34
CA ARG A 90 -14.03 -1.59 -0.16
C ARG A 90 -13.51 -0.16 -0.26
N ARG A 91 -14.00 0.71 0.60
CA ARG A 91 -13.41 2.03 0.76
C ARG A 91 -12.07 1.89 1.49
N TYR A 92 -10.99 2.18 0.79
CA TYR A 92 -9.64 2.27 1.37
C TYR A 92 -9.32 3.68 1.84
N GLY A 93 -9.62 4.71 1.02
CA GLY A 93 -9.21 6.09 1.28
C GLY A 93 -7.76 6.38 0.83
N PHE A 94 -7.48 7.63 0.45
CA PHE A 94 -6.18 8.08 -0.06
C PHE A 94 -5.79 9.43 0.55
N HIS A 95 -4.62 9.96 0.18
CA HIS A 95 -4.03 11.16 0.80
C HIS A 95 -3.81 10.99 2.31
N GLY A 96 -3.66 9.76 2.80
CA GLY A 96 -3.52 9.47 4.22
C GLY A 96 -2.34 10.19 4.86
N THR A 97 -1.20 10.26 4.17
CA THR A 97 -0.01 10.99 4.66
C THR A 97 -0.25 12.49 4.83
N SER A 98 -1.22 13.07 4.12
CA SER A 98 -1.59 14.48 4.26
C SER A 98 -2.67 14.73 5.32
N HIS A 99 -3.48 13.72 5.65
CA HIS A 99 -4.55 13.83 6.64
C HIS A 99 -4.11 13.48 8.07
N ALA A 100 -3.03 12.69 8.19
CA ALA A 100 -2.48 12.19 9.44
C ALA A 100 -1.98 13.28 10.39
#